data_AF-A0A1Q8BV42-F1
#
_entry.id   AF-A0A1Q8BV42-F1
#
_cell.length_a   1.000
_cell.length_b   1.000
_cell.length_c   1.000
_cell.angle_alpha   90.00
_cell.angle_beta   90.00
_cell.angle_gamma   90.00
#
_symmetry.space_group_name_H-M   'P 1'
#
loop_
_entity.id
_entity.type
_entity.pdbx_description
1 polymer ?
#
loop_
_entity_poly.entity_id
_entity_poly.type
_entity_poly.pdbx_seq_one_letter_code
_entity_poly.pdbx_strand_id
1 'polypeptide(L)'
;VAGIIKMVQALRYGVAPRTLHVDEPSSHVDWDSGAVSLLTEAVEWPALDRPRRAAVSSFGISGTNVHVILEQDTPEPVPATPRAVSPRVLPWVLSARTAEALDAQTERIARCSADPLDVAFSLVTTRSVFEHRAVLVDG
;
A
#
# COMPACT_ATOMS: atom_id res chain seq x y z
N VAL A 1 10.39 1.03 -10.84
CA VAL A 1 9.62 1.00 -9.56
C VAL A 1 8.30 0.25 -9.63
N ALA A 2 7.58 0.19 -10.76
CA ALA A 2 6.29 -0.51 -10.86
C ALA A 2 6.29 -1.95 -10.32
N GLY A 3 7.36 -2.72 -10.56
CA GLY A 3 7.53 -4.06 -9.99
C GLY A 3 7.52 -4.09 -8.46
N ILE A 4 8.10 -3.08 -7.80
CA ILE A 4 8.06 -2.94 -6.33
C ILE A 4 6.63 -2.66 -5.88
N ILE A 5 5.91 -1.74 -6.54
CA ILE A 5 4.51 -1.44 -6.22
C ILE A 5 3.64 -2.69 -6.34
N LYS A 6 3.80 -3.46 -7.44
CA LYS A 6 3.12 -4.75 -7.63
C LYS A 6 3.39 -5.68 -6.45
N MET A 7 4.66 -5.88 -6.08
CA MET A 7 5.01 -6.84 -5.05
C MET A 7 4.62 -6.39 -3.64
N VAL A 8 4.68 -5.09 -3.32
CA VAL A 8 4.16 -4.55 -2.05
C VAL A 8 2.65 -4.80 -1.93
N GLN A 9 1.88 -4.56 -2.99
CA GLN A 9 0.44 -4.86 -2.98
C GLN A 9 0.17 -6.37 -2.90
N ALA A 10 0.94 -7.20 -3.59
CA ALA A 10 0.85 -8.66 -3.50
C ALA A 10 1.11 -9.17 -2.08
N LEU A 11 2.12 -8.62 -1.38
CA LEU A 11 2.42 -8.93 0.01
C LEU A 11 1.29 -8.46 0.95
N ARG A 12 0.76 -7.26 0.73
CA ARG A 12 -0.34 -6.69 1.54
C ARG A 12 -1.64 -7.49 1.42
N TYR A 13 -2.00 -7.90 0.21
CA TYR A 13 -3.22 -8.66 -0.05
C TYR A 13 -3.04 -10.18 0.07
N GLY A 14 -1.80 -10.67 0.20
CA GLY A 14 -1.51 -12.10 0.29
C GLY A 14 -1.86 -12.86 -1.00
N VAL A 15 -1.77 -12.22 -2.17
CA VAL A 15 -2.11 -12.82 -3.48
C VAL A 15 -1.04 -12.46 -4.49
N ALA A 16 -0.50 -13.46 -5.19
CA ALA A 16 0.40 -13.28 -6.32
C ALA A 16 -0.43 -13.16 -7.62
N PRO A 17 -0.46 -11.98 -8.27
CA PRO A 17 -1.32 -11.78 -9.44
C PRO A 17 -0.74 -12.45 -10.69
N ARG A 18 -1.64 -12.90 -11.58
CA ARG A 18 -1.27 -13.51 -12.88
C ARG A 18 -0.38 -12.60 -13.73
N THR A 19 0.50 -13.23 -14.48
CA THR A 19 1.22 -12.63 -15.60
C THR A 19 0.34 -12.76 -16.85
N LEU A 20 0.25 -11.68 -17.64
CA LEU A 20 -0.55 -11.67 -18.87
C LEU A 20 0.29 -12.13 -20.07
N HIS A 21 -0.40 -12.54 -21.14
CA HIS A 21 0.20 -12.96 -22.41
C HIS A 21 1.16 -14.16 -22.29
N VAL A 22 0.79 -15.10 -21.41
CA VAL A 22 1.46 -16.40 -21.24
C VAL A 22 0.48 -17.49 -21.64
N ASP A 23 0.10 -17.53 -22.91
CA ASP A 23 -0.74 -18.61 -23.45
C ASP A 23 0.08 -19.90 -23.61
N GLU A 24 1.33 -19.76 -24.06
CA GLU A 24 2.33 -20.83 -24.14
C GLU A 24 3.66 -20.30 -23.58
N PRO A 25 4.31 -20.99 -22.62
CA PRO A 25 5.64 -20.61 -22.14
C PRO A 25 6.68 -20.64 -23.27
N SER A 26 7.72 -19.80 -23.19
CA SER A 26 8.79 -19.79 -24.21
C SER A 26 9.49 -21.15 -24.31
N SER A 27 9.60 -21.68 -25.52
CA SER A 27 10.32 -22.93 -25.84
C SER A 27 11.85 -22.82 -25.72
N HIS A 28 12.37 -21.61 -25.53
CA HIS A 28 13.81 -21.35 -25.36
C HIS A 28 14.27 -21.50 -23.90
N VAL A 29 13.36 -21.84 -22.99
CA VAL A 29 13.62 -22.05 -21.57
C VAL A 29 13.16 -23.46 -21.23
N ASP A 30 14.02 -24.22 -20.58
CA ASP A 30 13.63 -25.47 -19.94
C ASP A 30 12.96 -25.15 -18.60
N TRP A 31 11.64 -25.29 -18.55
CA TRP A 31 10.84 -24.99 -17.37
C TRP A 31 10.76 -26.17 -16.40
N ASP A 32 11.02 -27.40 -16.86
CA ASP A 32 10.80 -28.62 -16.07
C ASP A 32 11.98 -28.91 -15.13
N SER A 33 13.19 -28.48 -15.47
CA SER A 33 14.39 -28.71 -14.66
C SER A 33 14.61 -27.65 -13.55
N GLY A 34 13.81 -26.58 -13.53
CA GLY A 34 14.02 -25.41 -12.67
C GLY A 34 13.15 -25.37 -11.41
N ALA A 35 13.55 -24.52 -10.46
CA ALA A 35 12.75 -24.17 -9.28
C ALA A 35 11.80 -22.97 -9.54
N VAL A 36 11.50 -22.68 -10.80
CA VAL A 36 10.74 -21.49 -11.23
C VAL A 36 9.51 -21.93 -12.01
N SER A 37 8.37 -21.35 -11.67
CA SER A 37 7.11 -21.53 -12.38
C SER A 37 6.49 -20.18 -12.75
N LEU A 38 5.78 -20.13 -13.88
CA LEU A 38 5.06 -18.94 -14.31
C LEU A 38 3.73 -18.84 -13.59
N LEU A 39 3.41 -17.65 -13.08
CA LEU A 39 2.07 -17.33 -12.54
C LEU A 39 1.10 -17.07 -13.70
N THR A 40 0.58 -18.12 -14.33
CA THR A 40 -0.42 -18.01 -15.41
C THR A 40 -1.81 -17.62 -14.88
N GLU A 41 -2.06 -17.88 -13.61
CA GLU A 41 -3.24 -17.47 -12.85
C GLU A 41 -2.87 -16.70 -11.58
N ALA A 42 -3.86 -16.07 -10.95
CA ALA A 42 -3.67 -15.45 -9.65
C ALA A 42 -3.71 -16.53 -8.57
N VAL A 43 -2.70 -16.55 -7.71
CA VAL A 43 -2.52 -17.60 -6.70
C VAL A 43 -2.52 -16.97 -5.32
N GLU A 44 -3.25 -17.54 -4.37
CA GLU A 44 -3.13 -17.17 -2.97
C GLU A 44 -1.71 -17.42 -2.49
N TRP A 45 -1.11 -16.42 -1.84
CA TRP A 45 0.23 -16.55 -1.31
C TRP A 45 0.13 -17.12 0.10
N PRO A 46 0.49 -18.40 0.34
CA PRO A 46 0.27 -19.03 1.64
C PRO A 46 0.96 -18.28 2.77
N ALA A 47 0.28 -18.18 3.91
CA ALA A 47 0.88 -17.76 5.17
C ALA A 47 1.60 -18.98 5.77
N LEU A 48 2.91 -18.85 6.00
CA LEU A 48 3.75 -19.86 6.62
C LEU A 48 4.31 -19.30 7.94
N ASP A 49 5.02 -20.12 8.72
CA ASP A 49 5.78 -19.69 9.89
C ASP A 49 7.07 -18.92 9.50
N ARG A 50 6.94 -18.00 8.55
CA ARG A 50 7.96 -17.09 8.04
C ARG A 50 7.31 -16.00 7.19
N PRO A 51 7.89 -14.79 7.15
CA PRO A 51 7.35 -13.72 6.30
C PRO A 51 7.45 -14.11 4.82
N ARG A 52 6.46 -13.67 4.03
CA ARG A 52 6.51 -13.78 2.56
C ARG A 52 7.65 -12.90 2.04
N ARG A 53 8.39 -13.41 1.05
CA ARG A 53 9.50 -12.68 0.42
C ARG A 53 9.35 -12.66 -1.09
N ALA A 54 9.61 -11.52 -1.70
CA ALA A 54 9.66 -11.35 -3.15
C ALA A 54 10.98 -10.74 -3.58
N ALA A 55 11.37 -11.01 -4.82
CA ALA A 55 12.47 -10.31 -5.47
C ALA A 55 11.93 -9.44 -6.62
N VAL A 56 12.57 -8.29 -6.83
CA VAL A 56 12.35 -7.44 -8.01
C VAL A 56 13.70 -7.19 -8.66
N SER A 57 13.86 -7.66 -9.89
CA SER A 57 15.04 -7.43 -10.72
C SER A 57 14.74 -6.34 -11.76
N SER A 58 15.76 -5.53 -12.08
CA SER A 58 15.74 -4.57 -13.18
C SER A 58 17.09 -4.60 -13.89
N PHE A 59 17.06 -4.76 -15.21
CA PHE A 59 18.25 -4.86 -16.06
C PHE A 59 18.23 -3.70 -17.06
N GLY A 60 19.14 -2.75 -16.91
CA GLY A 60 19.22 -1.55 -17.75
C GLY A 60 19.96 -1.82 -19.06
N ILE A 61 19.55 -1.16 -20.14
CA ILE A 61 20.20 -1.28 -21.46
C ILE A 61 21.68 -0.86 -21.44
N SER A 62 22.09 -0.02 -20.48
CA SER A 62 23.49 0.35 -20.23
C SER A 62 24.33 -0.78 -19.63
N GLY A 63 23.73 -1.91 -19.24
CA GLY A 63 24.37 -3.01 -18.51
C GLY A 63 24.31 -2.89 -16.99
N THR A 64 23.68 -1.85 -16.44
CA THR A 64 23.51 -1.69 -14.99
C THR A 64 22.35 -2.55 -14.49
N ASN A 65 22.62 -3.41 -13.50
CA ASN A 65 21.65 -4.35 -12.95
C ASN A 65 21.37 -4.04 -11.48
N VAL A 66 20.10 -4.17 -11.09
CA VAL A 66 19.65 -4.01 -9.70
C VAL A 66 18.73 -5.15 -9.32
N HIS A 67 18.90 -5.66 -8.11
CA HIS A 67 18.06 -6.69 -7.52
C HIS A 67 17.70 -6.30 -6.08
N VAL A 68 16.41 -6.34 -5.75
CA VAL A 68 15.89 -5.98 -4.43
C VAL A 68 15.06 -7.13 -3.89
N ILE A 69 15.31 -7.48 -2.63
CA ILE A 69 14.47 -8.40 -1.86
C ILE A 69 13.51 -7.58 -1.00
N LEU A 70 12.24 -7.91 -1.08
CA LEU A 70 11.14 -7.35 -0.29
C LEU A 70 10.65 -8.43 0.67
N GLU A 71 10.43 -8.06 1.93
CA GLU A 71 9.89 -8.94 2.96
C GLU A 71 8.57 -8.36 3.49
N GLN A 72 7.60 -9.24 3.74
CA GLN A 72 6.35 -8.87 4.39
C GLN A 72 6.64 -8.32 5.79
N ASP A 73 6.05 -7.18 6.12
CA ASP A 73 6.05 -6.69 7.49
C ASP A 73 5.30 -7.67 8.42
N THR A 74 5.92 -7.99 9.55
CA THR A 74 5.31 -8.74 10.65
C THR A 74 5.20 -7.79 11.83
N PRO A 75 4.22 -6.87 11.82
CA PRO A 75 4.05 -5.96 12.93
C PRO A 75 3.70 -6.78 14.17
N GLU A 76 4.56 -6.70 15.18
CA GLU A 76 4.27 -7.21 16.50
C GLU A 76 3.03 -6.47 17.01
N PRO A 77 2.00 -7.17 17.54
CA PRO A 77 0.80 -6.51 18.03
C PRO A 77 1.19 -5.55 19.16
N VAL A 78 1.23 -4.26 18.84
CA VAL A 78 1.44 -3.21 19.84
C VAL A 78 0.24 -3.29 20.79
N PRO A 79 0.45 -3.47 22.10
CA PRO A 79 -0.65 -3.51 23.06
C PRO A 79 -1.48 -2.24 22.90
N ALA A 80 -2.78 -2.39 22.66
CA ALA A 80 -3.67 -1.24 22.57
C ALA A 80 -3.66 -0.52 23.92
N THR A 81 -2.98 0.62 23.99
CA THR A 81 -3.02 1.48 25.17
C THR A 81 -4.44 2.00 25.30
N PRO A 82 -5.14 1.76 26.43
CA PRO A 82 -6.49 2.27 26.62
C PRO A 82 -6.51 3.78 26.41
N ARG A 83 -7.31 4.27 25.46
CA ARG A 83 -7.45 5.71 25.22
C ARG A 83 -8.10 6.34 26.45
N ALA A 84 -7.36 7.22 27.13
CA ALA A 84 -7.80 7.84 28.39
C ALA A 84 -8.98 8.81 28.20
N VAL A 85 -9.18 9.35 26.99
CA VAL A 85 -10.23 10.33 26.67
C VAL A 85 -10.72 10.10 25.24
N SER A 86 -12.03 10.02 25.06
CA SER A 86 -12.70 10.13 23.76
C SER A 86 -13.36 11.51 23.67
N PRO A 87 -12.84 12.43 22.84
CA PRO A 87 -13.46 13.74 22.65
C PRO A 87 -14.89 13.58 22.14
N ARG A 88 -15.83 14.40 22.65
CA ARG A 88 -17.21 14.42 22.15
C ARG A 88 -17.33 15.03 20.75
N VAL A 89 -16.32 15.79 20.34
CA VAL A 89 -16.28 16.52 19.07
C VAL A 89 -14.87 16.38 18.50
N LEU A 90 -14.78 16.02 17.21
CA LEU A 90 -13.51 15.87 16.51
C LEU A 90 -13.41 16.88 15.37
N PRO A 91 -12.59 17.95 15.51
CA PRO A 91 -12.39 18.90 14.43
C PRO A 91 -11.46 18.28 13.38
N TRP A 92 -11.99 18.04 12.19
CA TRP A 92 -11.22 17.59 11.04
C TRP A 92 -10.75 18.82 10.25
N VAL A 93 -9.49 19.19 10.47
CA VAL A 93 -8.87 20.37 9.87
C VAL A 93 -8.35 20.02 8.47
N LEU A 94 -8.82 20.73 7.46
CA LEU A 94 -8.44 20.53 6.06
C LEU A 94 -7.83 21.82 5.50
N SER A 95 -6.86 21.66 4.60
CA SER A 95 -6.36 22.78 3.83
C SER A 95 -5.84 22.37 2.46
N ALA A 96 -5.98 23.25 1.46
CA ALA A 96 -5.49 23.04 0.11
C ALA A 96 -5.02 24.35 -0.54
N ARG A 97 -4.32 24.23 -1.67
CA ARG A 97 -3.82 25.39 -2.44
C ARG A 97 -4.89 26.06 -3.32
N THR A 98 -6.03 25.42 -3.52
CA THR A 98 -7.17 25.98 -4.26
C THR A 98 -8.46 25.57 -3.57
N ALA A 99 -9.54 26.33 -3.81
CA ALA A 99 -10.87 25.99 -3.31
C ALA A 99 -11.35 24.62 -3.84
N GLU A 100 -11.15 24.33 -5.13
CA GLU A 100 -11.54 23.06 -5.76
C GLU A 100 -10.79 21.86 -5.13
N ALA A 101 -9.50 22.05 -4.79
CA ALA A 101 -8.73 21.01 -4.12
C ALA A 101 -9.16 20.79 -2.67
N LEU A 102 -9.68 21.83 -1.99
CA LEU A 102 -10.26 21.72 -0.66
C LEU A 102 -11.57 20.93 -0.70
N ASP A 103 -12.42 21.18 -1.68
CA ASP A 103 -13.66 20.43 -1.90
C ASP A 103 -13.37 18.95 -2.17
N ALA A 104 -12.44 18.67 -3.10
CA ALA A 104 -12.01 17.30 -3.40
C ALA A 104 -11.34 16.60 -2.19
N GLN A 105 -10.66 17.33 -1.32
CA GLN A 105 -10.11 16.76 -0.08
C GLN A 105 -11.22 16.44 0.93
N THR A 106 -12.21 17.33 1.06
CA THR A 106 -13.38 17.14 1.91
C THR A 106 -14.13 15.86 1.52
N GLU A 107 -14.41 15.67 0.23
CA GLU A 107 -15.08 14.45 -0.26
C GLU A 107 -14.27 13.18 0.00
N ARG A 108 -12.94 13.22 -0.16
CA ARG A 108 -12.08 12.06 0.11
C ARG A 108 -12.08 11.68 1.59
N ILE A 109 -12.01 12.68 2.46
CA ILE A 109 -12.00 12.47 3.91
C ILE A 109 -13.37 11.97 4.40
N ALA A 110 -14.47 12.50 3.85
CA ALA A 110 -15.82 12.01 4.16
C ALA A 110 -16.06 10.53 3.81
N ARG A 111 -15.26 9.95 2.89
CA ARG A 111 -15.31 8.52 2.51
C ARG A 111 -14.30 7.66 3.27
N CYS A 112 -13.49 8.24 4.16
CA CYS A 112 -12.49 7.50 4.93
C CYS A 112 -13.18 6.64 5.99
N SER A 113 -12.87 5.35 6.03
CA SER A 113 -13.42 4.40 7.02
C SER A 113 -12.48 4.13 8.20
N ALA A 114 -11.41 4.92 8.34
CA ALA A 114 -10.47 4.80 9.46
C ALA A 114 -11.08 5.39 10.74
N ASP A 115 -10.45 5.08 11.88
CA ASP A 115 -10.85 5.62 13.18
C ASP A 115 -10.85 7.17 13.16
N PRO A 116 -11.98 7.83 13.49
CA PRO A 116 -12.12 9.29 13.38
C PRO A 116 -11.07 10.10 14.15
N LEU A 117 -10.62 9.59 15.31
CA LEU A 117 -9.61 10.26 16.12
C LEU A 117 -8.23 10.18 15.44
N ASP A 118 -7.87 9.01 14.90
CA ASP A 118 -6.62 8.85 14.16
C ASP A 118 -6.62 9.69 12.87
N VAL A 119 -7.77 9.83 12.21
CA VAL A 119 -7.94 10.72 11.05
C VAL A 119 -7.72 12.18 11.46
N ALA A 120 -8.41 12.65 12.51
CA ALA A 120 -8.26 14.02 13.01
C ALA A 120 -6.80 14.33 13.39
N PHE A 121 -6.17 13.42 14.13
CA PHE A 121 -4.76 13.52 14.52
C PHE A 121 -3.84 13.59 13.30
N SER A 122 -4.04 12.70 12.32
CA SER A 122 -3.22 12.64 11.11
C SER A 122 -3.37 13.89 10.24
N LEU A 123 -4.57 14.45 10.15
CA LEU A 123 -4.84 15.68 9.41
C LEU A 123 -4.03 16.87 9.95
N VAL A 124 -3.80 16.92 11.26
CA VAL A 124 -3.05 18.01 11.90
C VAL A 124 -1.54 17.75 11.90
N THR A 125 -1.11 16.50 12.07
CA THR A 125 0.31 16.17 12.32
C THR A 125 1.09 15.74 11.08
N THR A 126 0.41 15.29 10.02
CA THR A 126 1.06 14.68 8.84
C THR A 126 0.79 15.42 7.53
N ARG A 127 0.07 16.55 7.58
CA ARG A 127 -0.30 17.32 6.39
C ARG A 127 0.28 18.73 6.48
N SER A 128 0.72 19.23 5.32
CA SER A 128 1.07 20.64 5.19
C SER A 128 -0.18 21.51 5.35
N VAL A 129 0.03 22.73 5.86
CA VAL A 129 -1.03 23.74 6.00
C VAL A 129 -0.97 24.71 4.82
N PHE A 130 -2.11 24.89 4.14
CA PHE A 130 -2.27 25.77 2.98
C PHE A 130 -3.30 26.88 3.25
N GLU A 131 -3.53 27.73 2.26
CA GLU A 131 -4.29 28.98 2.31
C GLU A 131 -5.81 28.81 2.30
N HIS A 132 -6.36 27.85 1.54
CA HIS A 132 -7.78 27.52 1.60
C HIS A 132 -8.00 26.51 2.72
N ARG A 133 -8.81 26.86 3.72
CA ARG A 133 -8.98 26.08 4.94
C ARG A 133 -10.45 25.84 5.25
N ALA A 134 -10.75 24.64 5.74
CA ALA A 134 -12.05 24.29 6.29
C ALA A 134 -11.86 23.44 7.54
N VAL A 135 -12.86 23.47 8.42
CA VAL A 135 -12.95 22.54 9.55
C VAL A 135 -14.30 21.86 9.44
N LEU A 136 -14.27 20.54 9.30
CA LEU A 136 -15.46 19.70 9.45
C LEU A 136 -15.55 19.33 10.93
N VAL A 137 -16.72 19.52 11.51
CA VAL A 137 -16.96 19.16 12.91
C VAL A 137 -17.88 17.96 12.87
N ASP A 138 -17.32 16.79 13.18
CA ASP A 138 -18.11 15.57 13.39
C ASP A 138 -18.42 15.46 14.89
N GLY A 139 -19.69 15.24 15.20
CA GLY A 139 -20.26 15.20 16.55
C GLY A 139 -21.52 14.36 16.57
#